data_AF-A0A399NSN4-F1
#
_entry.id   AF-A0A399NSN4-F1
#
_cell.length_a   1.000
_cell.length_b   1.000
_cell.length_c   1.000
_cell.angle_alpha   90.00
_cell.angle_beta   90.00
_cell.angle_gamma   90.00
#
_symmetry.space_group_name_H-M   'P 1'
#
loop_
_entity.id
_entity.type
_entity.pdbx_description
1 polymer ?
#
loop_
_entity_poly.entity_id
_entity_poly.type
_entity_poly.pdbx_seq_one_letter_code
_entity_poly.pdbx_strand_id
1 'polypeptide(L)'
;LVLGTKLSSRVSSVFTVLKVAVVLFVIVVGAFYVRPENYSPFIPPQRPAEGGSADVWTQSLFSWASGQEPTQYGLYGLLAGASLVFFAFIGFDVVATSAEEVKDPQRTLPRGIFAGLAVVTVLYVLVTLVLTGMVPYTVLADAKEPSLTTAFAAVGAGWAAQVISI
;
A
#
# COMPACT_ATOMS: atom_id res chain seq x y z
N LEU A 1 -6.60 -0.12 -36.09
CA LEU A 1 -5.88 -0.78 -34.98
C LEU A 1 -4.73 0.05 -34.42
N VAL A 2 -3.75 0.48 -35.23
CA VAL A 2 -2.54 1.22 -34.77
C VAL A 2 -2.83 2.54 -34.03
N LEU A 3 -3.90 3.27 -34.40
CA LEU A 3 -4.30 4.48 -33.67
C LEU A 3 -4.96 4.15 -32.31
N GLY A 4 -5.68 3.03 -32.22
CA GLY A 4 -6.42 2.62 -31.02
C GLY A 4 -5.50 2.14 -29.90
N THR A 5 -4.45 1.38 -30.21
CA THR A 5 -3.47 0.92 -29.20
C THR A 5 -2.61 2.08 -28.66
N LYS A 6 -2.19 3.02 -29.52
CA LYS A 6 -1.49 4.24 -29.09
C LYS A 6 -2.36 5.20 -28.27
N LEU A 7 -3.65 5.28 -28.55
CA LEU A 7 -4.57 6.08 -27.75
C LEU A 7 -4.81 5.41 -26.39
N SER A 8 -4.98 4.08 -26.37
CA SER A 8 -5.19 3.28 -25.16
C SER A 8 -4.02 3.40 -24.19
N SER A 9 -2.77 3.24 -24.66
CA SER A 9 -1.59 3.34 -23.80
C SER A 9 -1.38 4.75 -23.24
N ARG A 10 -1.75 5.80 -23.98
CA ARG A 10 -1.71 7.19 -23.48
C ARG A 10 -2.74 7.40 -22.37
N VAL A 11 -3.94 6.89 -22.54
CA VAL A 11 -4.98 6.98 -21.50
C VAL A 11 -4.54 6.23 -20.24
N SER A 12 -4.04 4.99 -20.38
CA SER A 12 -3.48 4.23 -19.25
C SER A 12 -2.33 4.96 -18.57
N SER A 13 -1.43 5.56 -19.34
CA SER A 13 -0.30 6.33 -18.81
C SER A 13 -0.76 7.57 -18.03
N VAL A 14 -1.79 8.29 -18.51
CA VAL A 14 -2.38 9.43 -17.79
C VAL A 14 -2.94 8.98 -16.44
N PHE A 15 -3.67 7.86 -16.39
CA PHE A 15 -4.18 7.32 -15.13
C PHE A 15 -3.05 6.92 -14.17
N THR A 16 -1.96 6.31 -14.68
CA THR A 16 -0.80 5.98 -13.85
C THR A 16 -0.10 7.22 -13.32
N VAL A 17 0.11 8.23 -14.16
CA VAL A 17 0.74 9.51 -13.74
C VAL A 17 -0.11 10.20 -12.68
N LEU A 18 -1.43 10.23 -12.84
CA LEU A 18 -2.35 10.78 -11.86
C LEU A 18 -2.25 10.04 -10.52
N LYS A 19 -2.29 8.70 -10.52
CA LYS A 19 -2.14 7.89 -9.30
C LYS A 19 -0.81 8.15 -8.61
N VAL A 20 0.29 8.14 -9.35
CA VAL A 20 1.63 8.42 -8.80
C VAL A 20 1.71 9.85 -8.27
N ALA A 21 1.09 10.83 -8.94
CA ALA A 21 1.05 12.21 -8.48
C ALA A 21 0.31 12.35 -7.14
N VAL A 22 -0.83 11.67 -6.96
CA VAL A 22 -1.56 11.64 -5.69
C VAL A 22 -0.72 11.00 -4.59
N VAL A 23 -0.01 9.90 -4.89
CA VAL A 23 0.90 9.24 -3.93
C VAL A 23 2.04 10.18 -3.51
N LEU A 24 2.68 10.85 -4.48
CA LEU A 24 3.73 11.83 -4.19
C LEU A 24 3.20 13.01 -3.37
N PHE A 25 2.00 13.50 -3.69
CA PHE A 25 1.33 14.55 -2.93
C PHE A 25 1.09 14.12 -1.47
N VAL A 26 0.60 12.90 -1.26
CA VAL A 26 0.43 12.30 0.07
C VAL A 26 1.75 12.26 0.84
N ILE A 27 2.83 11.80 0.21
CA ILE A 27 4.15 11.74 0.86
C ILE A 27 4.61 13.15 1.26
N VAL A 28 4.52 14.13 0.35
CA VAL A 28 4.98 15.49 0.59
C VAL A 28 4.15 16.20 1.65
N VAL A 29 2.82 16.21 1.50
CA VAL A 29 1.93 16.87 2.46
C VAL A 29 1.98 16.17 3.80
N GLY A 30 1.92 14.84 3.81
CA GLY A 30 1.94 14.05 5.03
C GLY A 30 3.24 14.20 5.81
N ALA A 31 4.40 14.36 5.14
CA ALA A 31 5.67 14.62 5.80
C ALA A 31 5.65 15.86 6.72
N PHE A 32 4.87 16.90 6.40
CA PHE A 32 4.71 18.08 7.25
C PHE A 32 3.89 17.83 8.53
N TYR A 33 3.12 16.74 8.55
CA TYR A 33 2.25 16.36 9.66
C TYR A 33 2.81 15.20 10.48
N VAL A 34 4.02 14.71 10.16
CA VAL A 34 4.69 13.64 10.89
C VAL A 34 5.09 14.12 12.29
N ARG A 35 4.66 13.35 13.29
CA ARG A 35 4.97 13.54 14.70
C ARG A 35 5.85 12.37 15.15
N PRO A 36 7.12 12.59 15.54
CA PRO A 36 8.02 11.52 15.93
C PRO A 36 7.50 10.67 17.10
N GLU A 37 6.61 11.24 17.91
CA GLU A 37 5.98 10.57 19.05
C GLU A 37 5.10 9.39 18.61
N ASN A 38 4.55 9.42 17.40
CA ASN A 38 3.72 8.34 16.87
C ASN A 38 4.53 7.07 16.53
N TYR A 39 5.86 7.18 16.41
CA TYR A 39 6.73 6.02 16.19
C TYR A 39 7.00 5.21 17.47
N SER A 40 6.56 5.69 18.64
CA SER A 40 6.75 5.01 19.91
C SER A 40 5.41 4.55 20.49
N PRO A 41 5.15 3.23 20.65
CA PRO A 41 6.00 2.07 20.32
C PRO A 41 5.90 1.62 18.86
N PHE A 42 7.04 1.47 18.16
CA PHE A 42 7.08 1.04 16.74
C PHE A 42 6.51 -0.37 16.54
N ILE A 43 6.72 -1.25 17.53
CA ILE A 43 6.11 -2.57 17.58
C ILE A 43 5.15 -2.59 18.76
N PRO A 44 3.83 -2.46 18.53
CA PRO A 44 2.84 -2.55 19.59
C PRO A 44 2.82 -3.95 20.24
N PRO A 45 2.47 -4.04 21.53
CA PRO A 45 2.35 -5.32 22.22
C PRO A 45 1.26 -6.17 21.58
N GLN A 46 1.46 -7.50 21.61
CA GLN A 46 0.54 -8.47 21.03
C GLN A 46 -0.87 -8.29 21.61
N ARG A 47 -1.84 -7.97 20.75
CA ARG A 47 -3.27 -8.06 21.07
C ARG A 47 -3.89 -9.20 20.27
N PRO A 48 -4.86 -9.94 20.84
CA PRO A 48 -5.69 -10.85 20.06
C PRO A 48 -6.34 -10.09 18.91
N ALA A 49 -6.30 -10.64 17.70
CA ALA A 49 -6.98 -10.02 16.57
C ALA A 49 -8.51 -10.10 16.74
N GLU A 50 -9.21 -9.03 16.40
CA GLU A 50 -10.67 -9.10 16.24
C GLU A 50 -10.99 -10.05 15.08
N GLY A 51 -11.71 -11.12 15.39
CA GLY A 51 -11.80 -12.31 14.55
C GLY A 51 -10.93 -13.41 15.12
N GLY A 52 -11.34 -13.95 16.27
CA GLY A 52 -10.67 -15.09 16.91
C GLY A 52 -10.54 -16.29 15.96
N SER A 53 -9.89 -17.35 16.43
CA SER A 53 -9.56 -18.60 15.73
C SER A 53 -10.70 -19.34 15.00
N ALA A 54 -11.92 -18.79 14.97
CA ALA A 54 -13.12 -19.35 14.35
C ALA A 54 -13.32 -18.99 12.87
N ASP A 55 -12.85 -17.83 12.37
CA ASP A 55 -13.03 -17.45 10.97
C ASP A 55 -11.83 -17.87 10.12
N VAL A 56 -11.93 -19.04 9.48
CA VAL A 56 -10.91 -19.58 8.56
C VAL A 56 -10.61 -18.61 7.39
N TRP A 57 -11.59 -17.77 7.03
CA TRP A 57 -11.48 -16.82 5.92
C TRP A 57 -10.66 -15.57 6.23
N THR A 58 -10.50 -15.20 7.51
CA THR A 58 -9.76 -13.99 7.93
C THR A 58 -8.40 -14.31 8.55
N GLN A 59 -8.08 -15.59 8.74
CA GLN A 59 -6.80 -16.03 9.26
C GLN A 59 -5.67 -15.88 8.24
N SER A 60 -4.51 -15.41 8.70
CA SER A 60 -3.29 -15.47 7.88
C SER A 60 -2.86 -16.93 7.68
N LEU A 61 -2.31 -17.24 6.50
CA LEU A 61 -1.80 -18.59 6.18
C LEU A 61 -0.78 -19.08 7.22
N PHE A 62 -0.03 -18.15 7.82
CA PHE A 62 0.92 -18.45 8.88
C PHE A 62 0.23 -18.85 10.20
N SER A 63 -0.85 -18.16 10.61
CA SER A 63 -1.62 -18.53 11.80
C SER A 63 -2.28 -19.90 11.62
N TRP A 64 -2.81 -20.18 10.42
CA TRP A 64 -3.35 -21.49 10.06
C TRP A 64 -2.29 -22.61 10.13
N ALA A 65 -1.09 -22.36 9.58
CA ALA A 65 -0.01 -23.35 9.56
C ALA A 65 0.69 -23.56 10.92
N SER A 66 0.77 -22.51 11.75
CA SER A 66 1.47 -22.56 13.05
C SER A 66 0.58 -22.94 14.23
N GLY A 67 -0.75 -22.98 14.05
CA GLY A 67 -1.71 -23.31 15.10
C GLY A 67 -1.78 -22.28 16.24
N GLN A 68 -1.17 -21.11 16.07
CA GLN A 68 -1.13 -20.02 17.05
C GLN A 68 -2.31 -19.07 16.86
N GLU A 69 -2.80 -18.48 17.96
CA GLU A 69 -3.88 -17.51 17.92
C GLU A 69 -3.52 -16.29 17.03
N PRO A 70 -4.43 -15.84 16.15
CA PRO A 70 -4.21 -14.64 15.36
C PRO A 70 -3.99 -13.44 16.29
N THR A 71 -2.84 -12.80 16.16
CA THR A 71 -2.54 -11.55 16.88
C THR A 71 -2.53 -10.40 15.88
N GLN A 72 -3.10 -9.27 16.29
CA GLN A 72 -3.15 -8.05 15.47
C GLN A 72 -1.81 -7.31 15.44
N TYR A 73 -0.99 -7.51 16.47
CA TYR A 73 0.25 -6.80 16.72
C TYR A 73 1.37 -7.75 17.18
N GLY A 74 2.61 -7.25 17.25
CA GLY A 74 3.80 -8.05 17.55
C GLY A 74 4.32 -8.82 16.32
N LEU A 75 5.26 -9.76 16.55
CA LEU A 75 5.94 -10.47 15.44
C LEU A 75 4.97 -11.26 14.56
N TYR A 76 3.98 -11.93 15.15
CA TYR A 76 2.98 -12.70 14.42
C TYR A 76 1.99 -11.79 13.66
N GLY A 77 1.60 -10.65 14.25
CA GLY A 77 0.83 -9.61 13.56
C GLY A 77 1.61 -8.96 12.40
N LEU A 78 2.92 -8.78 12.54
CA LEU A 78 3.78 -8.30 11.45
C LEU A 78 3.80 -9.27 10.27
N LEU A 79 3.95 -10.58 10.54
CA LEU A 79 3.91 -11.61 9.49
C LEU A 79 2.53 -11.71 8.82
N ALA A 80 1.46 -11.61 9.60
CA ALA A 80 0.10 -11.57 9.07
C ALA A 80 -0.12 -10.32 8.19
N GLY A 81 0.30 -9.15 8.64
CA GLY A 81 0.27 -7.91 7.86
C GLY A 81 1.11 -7.99 6.58
N ALA A 82 2.30 -8.58 6.65
CA ALA A 82 3.14 -8.81 5.47
C ALA A 82 2.45 -9.67 4.41
N SER A 83 1.69 -10.69 4.83
CA SER A 83 0.89 -11.51 3.90
C SER A 83 -0.24 -10.71 3.23
N LEU A 84 -0.86 -9.77 3.94
CA LEU A 84 -1.88 -8.90 3.37
C LEU A 84 -1.28 -7.89 2.38
N VAL A 85 -0.13 -7.30 2.71
CA VAL A 85 0.58 -6.35 1.85
C VAL A 85 1.13 -7.03 0.59
N PHE A 86 1.42 -8.33 0.62
CA PHE A 86 1.85 -9.08 -0.56
C PHE A 86 0.85 -8.98 -1.72
N PHE A 87 -0.46 -8.94 -1.43
CA PHE A 87 -1.50 -8.76 -2.45
C PHE A 87 -1.37 -7.42 -3.19
N ALA A 88 -0.83 -6.39 -2.55
CA ALA A 88 -0.61 -5.07 -3.16
C ALA A 88 0.52 -5.05 -4.21
N PHE A 89 1.32 -6.14 -4.30
CA PHE A 89 2.37 -6.31 -5.30
C PHE A 89 1.96 -7.17 -6.51
N ILE A 90 0.72 -7.67 -6.54
CA ILE A 90 0.18 -8.40 -7.69
C ILE A 90 -0.01 -7.40 -8.85
N GLY A 91 0.42 -7.78 -10.06
CA GLY A 91 0.27 -6.97 -11.26
C GLY A 91 1.56 -6.70 -12.05
N PHE A 92 2.73 -7.10 -11.54
CA PHE A 92 3.99 -7.00 -12.29
C PHE A 92 3.98 -7.88 -13.56
N ASP A 93 3.19 -8.95 -13.54
CA ASP A 93 2.96 -9.90 -14.63
C ASP A 93 2.18 -9.30 -15.80
N VAL A 94 1.40 -8.25 -15.57
CA VAL A 94 0.71 -7.47 -16.62
C VAL A 94 1.70 -6.82 -17.58
N VAL A 95 2.92 -6.51 -17.13
CA VAL A 95 3.97 -5.97 -18.02
C VAL A 95 4.43 -7.04 -19.01
N ALA A 96 4.42 -8.32 -18.62
CA ALA A 96 4.85 -9.42 -19.47
C ALA A 96 3.83 -9.72 -20.59
N THR A 97 2.53 -9.46 -20.38
CA THR A 97 1.51 -9.66 -21.42
C THR A 97 1.62 -8.65 -22.56
N SER A 98 2.25 -7.50 -22.33
CA SER A 98 2.47 -6.44 -23.34
C SER A 98 3.79 -6.62 -24.12
N ALA A 99 4.42 -7.80 -24.04
CA ALA A 99 5.71 -8.07 -24.66
C ALA A 99 5.73 -7.85 -26.19
N GLU A 100 4.60 -8.05 -26.87
CA GLU A 100 4.47 -7.94 -28.33
C GLU A 100 4.48 -6.49 -28.84
N GLU A 101 4.24 -5.50 -27.97
CA GLU A 101 4.19 -4.07 -28.33
C GLU A 101 5.49 -3.31 -27.99
N VAL A 102 6.48 -3.99 -27.40
CA VAL A 102 7.72 -3.39 -26.90
C VAL A 102 8.86 -3.56 -27.91
N LYS A 103 9.59 -2.47 -28.18
CA LYS A 103 10.87 -2.55 -28.92
C LYS A 103 11.94 -3.21 -28.04
N ASP A 104 12.52 -4.30 -28.53
CA ASP A 104 13.51 -5.14 -27.83
C ASP A 104 13.00 -5.69 -26.47
N PRO A 105 12.08 -6.67 -26.49
CA PRO A 105 11.48 -7.21 -25.27
C PRO A 105 12.50 -7.88 -24.35
N GLN A 106 13.59 -8.44 -24.90
CA GLN A 106 14.61 -9.17 -24.15
C GLN A 106 15.35 -8.31 -23.12
N ARG A 107 15.46 -7.00 -23.38
CA ARG A 107 16.12 -6.06 -22.46
C ARG A 107 15.14 -5.09 -21.81
N THR A 108 14.10 -4.67 -22.53
CA THR A 108 13.18 -3.64 -22.04
C THR A 108 12.21 -4.19 -21.00
N LEU A 109 11.67 -5.40 -21.18
CA LEU A 109 10.75 -6.01 -20.21
C LEU A 109 11.39 -6.27 -18.84
N PRO A 110 12.54 -6.97 -18.73
CA PRO A 110 13.12 -7.23 -17.41
C PRO A 110 13.49 -5.94 -16.68
N ARG A 111 14.05 -4.95 -17.39
CA ARG A 111 14.35 -3.63 -16.81
C ARG A 111 13.09 -2.90 -16.36
N GLY A 112 12.02 -2.95 -17.15
CA GLY A 112 10.74 -2.33 -16.82
C GLY A 112 10.10 -2.94 -15.57
N ILE A 113 10.11 -4.27 -15.46
CA ILE A 113 9.57 -4.98 -14.29
C ILE A 113 10.36 -4.64 -13.03
N PHE A 114 11.70 -4.78 -13.04
CA PHE A 114 12.51 -4.49 -11.85
C PHE A 114 12.50 -3.01 -11.47
N ALA A 115 12.57 -2.09 -12.44
CA ALA A 115 12.51 -0.67 -12.16
C ALA A 115 11.14 -0.26 -11.61
N GLY A 116 10.05 -0.74 -12.21
CA GLY A 116 8.69 -0.50 -11.74
C GLY A 116 8.48 -1.02 -10.32
N LEU A 117 8.90 -2.25 -10.05
CA LEU A 117 8.82 -2.86 -8.72
C LEU A 117 9.62 -2.04 -7.70
N ALA A 118 10.87 -1.70 -7.99
CA ALA A 118 11.71 -0.92 -7.08
C ALA A 118 11.09 0.45 -6.75
N VAL A 119 10.57 1.17 -7.75
CA VAL A 119 9.91 2.46 -7.55
C VAL A 119 8.68 2.32 -6.67
N VAL A 120 7.82 1.33 -6.92
CA VAL A 120 6.60 1.10 -6.12
C VAL A 120 6.96 0.70 -4.69
N THR A 121 7.96 -0.15 -4.48
CA THR A 121 8.43 -0.53 -3.14
C THR A 121 8.88 0.71 -2.35
N VAL A 122 9.67 1.60 -2.96
CA VAL A 122 10.12 2.84 -2.29
C VAL A 122 8.93 3.74 -1.95
N LEU A 123 8.00 3.94 -2.88
CA LEU A 123 6.80 4.75 -2.64
C LEU A 123 5.94 4.17 -1.51
N TYR A 124 5.75 2.85 -1.47
CA TYR A 124 4.99 2.18 -0.41
C TYR A 124 5.64 2.38 0.95
N VAL A 125 6.97 2.18 1.07
CA VAL A 125 7.70 2.40 2.33
C VAL A 125 7.56 3.86 2.80
N LEU A 126 7.70 4.83 1.89
CA LEU A 126 7.56 6.25 2.22
C LEU A 126 6.14 6.59 2.68
N VAL A 127 5.11 6.11 1.99
CA VAL A 127 3.71 6.33 2.40
C VAL A 127 3.43 5.71 3.76
N THR A 128 3.88 4.47 4.00
CA THR A 128 3.68 3.81 5.30
C THR A 128 4.39 4.57 6.42
N LEU A 129 5.63 5.02 6.20
CA LEU A 129 6.38 5.80 7.18
C LEU A 129 5.67 7.12 7.51
N VAL A 130 5.19 7.83 6.48
CA VAL A 130 4.47 9.10 6.65
C VAL A 130 3.14 8.86 7.37
N LEU A 131 2.36 7.87 6.96
CA LEU A 131 1.05 7.59 7.53
C LEU A 131 1.14 7.17 9.00
N THR A 132 2.07 6.26 9.33
CA THR A 132 2.34 5.85 10.72
C THR A 132 2.92 7.00 11.56
N GLY A 133 3.68 7.90 10.95
CA GLY A 133 4.16 9.12 11.61
C GLY A 133 3.08 10.17 11.83
N MET A 134 2.03 10.19 10.99
CA MET A 134 0.94 11.15 11.07
C MET A 134 -0.13 10.78 12.09
N VAL A 135 -0.53 9.51 12.13
CA VAL A 135 -1.67 9.04 12.94
C VAL A 135 -1.26 7.83 13.78
N PRO A 136 -1.55 7.83 15.10
CA PRO A 136 -1.27 6.68 15.95
C PRO A 136 -2.10 5.46 15.50
N TYR A 137 -1.47 4.29 15.53
CA TYR A 137 -2.05 3.03 15.04
C TYR A 137 -3.38 2.65 15.71
N THR A 138 -3.65 3.13 16.93
CA THR A 138 -4.89 2.87 17.65
C THR A 138 -6.08 3.59 17.01
N VAL A 139 -5.88 4.81 16.53
CA VAL A 139 -6.95 5.59 15.87
C VAL A 139 -7.27 5.00 14.50
N LEU A 140 -6.27 4.44 13.81
CA LEU A 140 -6.47 3.73 12.55
C LEU A 140 -7.14 2.35 12.76
N ALA A 141 -6.86 1.68 13.88
CA ALA A 141 -7.46 0.38 14.20
C ALA A 141 -8.95 0.50 14.59
N ASP A 142 -9.32 1.59 15.26
CA ASP A 142 -10.73 1.85 15.62
C ASP A 142 -11.56 2.40 14.45
N ALA A 143 -10.91 2.82 13.35
CA ALA A 143 -11.59 3.30 12.17
C ALA A 143 -12.20 2.12 11.39
N LYS A 144 -13.49 2.21 11.10
CA LYS A 144 -14.24 1.19 10.33
C LYS A 144 -13.66 0.94 8.93
N GLU A 145 -12.98 1.95 8.37
CA GLU A 145 -12.31 1.90 7.06
C GLU A 145 -10.99 2.69 7.11
N PRO A 146 -9.87 2.08 7.52
CA PRO A 146 -8.58 2.76 7.58
C PRO A 146 -8.11 3.07 6.15
N SER A 147 -8.14 4.35 5.79
CA SER A 147 -7.74 4.85 4.48
C SER A 147 -6.91 6.13 4.60
N LEU A 148 -6.16 6.48 3.54
CA LEU A 148 -5.35 7.69 3.51
C LEU A 148 -6.20 8.94 3.81
N THR A 149 -7.43 8.99 3.31
CA THR A 149 -8.37 10.10 3.55
C THR A 149 -8.73 10.23 5.03
N THR A 150 -9.03 9.12 5.71
CA THR A 150 -9.29 9.13 7.16
C THR A 150 -8.06 9.56 7.96
N ALA A 151 -6.86 9.16 7.52
CA ALA A 151 -5.62 9.58 8.17
C ALA A 151 -5.38 11.09 8.04
N PHE A 152 -5.53 11.69 6.85
CA PHE A 152 -5.41 13.14 6.68
C PHE A 152 -6.51 13.93 7.41
N ALA A 153 -7.74 13.39 7.46
CA ALA A 153 -8.82 13.99 8.24
C ALA A 153 -8.52 14.00 9.75
N ALA A 154 -7.95 12.91 10.28
CA ALA A 154 -7.60 12.78 11.69
C ALA A 154 -6.52 13.77 12.15
N VAL A 155 -5.62 14.20 11.25
CA VAL A 155 -4.57 15.19 11.56
C VAL A 155 -5.01 16.64 11.31
N GLY A 156 -6.28 16.86 10.97
CA GLY A 156 -6.83 18.20 10.70
C GLY A 156 -6.56 18.71 9.28
N ALA A 157 -5.94 17.90 8.41
CA ALA A 157 -5.72 18.21 7.00
C ALA A 157 -6.92 17.76 6.14
N GLY A 158 -8.14 18.15 6.53
CA GLY A 158 -9.38 17.78 5.82
C GLY A 158 -9.38 18.21 4.34
N TRP A 159 -8.68 19.31 4.02
CA TRP A 159 -8.49 19.77 2.64
C TRP A 159 -7.69 18.76 1.79
N ALA A 160 -6.66 18.13 2.36
CA ALA A 160 -5.87 17.11 1.68
C ALA A 160 -6.68 15.81 1.54
N ALA A 161 -7.47 15.45 2.55
CA ALA A 161 -8.39 14.31 2.45
C ALA A 161 -9.41 14.48 1.31
N GLN A 162 -9.93 15.70 1.12
CA GLN A 162 -10.88 15.99 0.04
C GLN A 162 -10.23 15.88 -1.34
N VAL A 163 -8.98 16.34 -1.50
CA VAL A 163 -8.21 16.19 -2.75
C VAL A 163 -7.92 14.72 -3.07
N ILE A 164 -7.64 13.89 -2.06
CA ILE A 164 -7.38 12.45 -2.25
C ILE A 164 -8.67 11.66 -2.54
N SER A 165 -9.81 12.14 -2.05
CA SER A 165 -11.11 11.46 -2.24
C SER A 165 -11.74 11.65 -3.62
N ILE A 166 -11.25 12.62 -4.39
CA ILE A 166 -11.69 12.95 -5.76
C ILE A 166 -10.95 12.07 -6.76
#